data_AF-A0A844BWN1-F1
#
_entry.id   AF-A0A844BWN1-F1
#
_cell.length_a   1.000
_cell.length_b   1.000
_cell.length_c   1.000
_cell.angle_alpha   90.00
_cell.angle_beta   90.00
_cell.angle_gamma   90.00
#
_symmetry.space_group_name_H-M   'P 1'
#
loop_
_entity.id
_entity.type
_entity.pdbx_description
1 polymer ?
#
loop_
_entity_poly.entity_id
_entity_poly.type
_entity_poly.pdbx_seq_one_letter_code
_entity_poly.pdbx_strand_id
1 'polypeptide(L)'
;MLEKDKIERINQLARKKKAEGLNEAELAEQKALREEYIENLRFGMRNHIEGIKVVDEDGTDVTPDKVKNIQKDRKLHGRHLQHYFYQNKKD
;
A
#
# COMPACT_ATOMS: atom_id res chain seq x y z
N MET A 1 9.70 5.17 2.95
CA MET A 1 10.57 4.12 2.36
C MET A 1 11.71 3.92 3.35
N LEU A 2 12.11 2.68 3.65
CA LEU A 2 13.17 2.43 4.62
C LEU A 2 14.53 2.98 4.12
N GLU A 3 15.40 3.40 5.04
CA GLU A 3 16.75 3.83 4.71
C GLU A 3 17.55 2.70 4.05
N LYS A 4 18.44 3.07 3.12
CA LYS A 4 19.25 2.11 2.34
C LYS A 4 20.09 1.22 3.25
N ASP A 5 20.69 1.81 4.28
CA ASP A 5 21.57 1.11 5.24
C ASP A 5 20.82 -0.01 5.98
N LYS A 6 19.55 0.23 6.36
CA LYS A 6 18.70 -0.80 6.99
C LYS A 6 18.36 -1.93 6.01
N ILE A 7 18.13 -1.62 4.74
CA ILE A 7 17.87 -2.63 3.70
C ILE A 7 19.12 -3.49 3.48
N GLU A 8 20.30 -2.88 3.43
CA GLU A 8 21.57 -3.59 3.35
C GLU A 8 21.79 -4.50 4.55
N ARG A 9 21.47 -4.01 5.76
CA ARG A 9 21.54 -4.81 6.99
C ARG A 9 20.61 -6.03 6.93
N ILE A 10 19.37 -5.87 6.47
CA ILE A 10 18.44 -7.01 6.26
C ILE A 10 19.06 -8.04 5.31
N ASN A 11 19.69 -7.59 4.22
CA ASN A 11 20.33 -8.47 3.24
C ASN A 11 21.55 -9.21 3.82
N GLN A 12 22.36 -8.53 4.64
CA GLN A 12 23.49 -9.14 5.36
C GLN A 12 22.99 -10.24 6.30
N LEU A 13 21.99 -9.95 7.14
CA LEU A 13 21.39 -10.93 8.06
C LEU A 13 20.74 -12.09 7.30
N ALA A 14 20.11 -11.83 6.15
CA ALA A 14 19.53 -12.88 5.30
C ALA A 14 20.60 -13.81 4.71
N ARG A 15 21.73 -13.27 4.25
CA ARG A 15 22.86 -14.07 3.75
C ARG A 15 23.48 -14.89 4.87
N LYS A 16 23.70 -14.28 6.04
CA LYS A 16 24.23 -14.95 7.24
C LYS A 16 23.34 -16.13 7.67
N LYS A 17 22.02 -15.90 7.76
CA LYS A 17 21.03 -16.95 8.06
C LYS A 17 21.14 -18.16 7.14
N LYS A 18 21.43 -17.94 5.85
CA LYS A 18 21.53 -19.01 4.85
C LYS A 18 22.84 -19.80 4.96
N ALA A 19 23.94 -19.13 5.32
CA ALA A 19 25.26 -19.74 5.36
C ALA A 19 25.51 -20.51 6.68
N GLU A 20 25.29 -19.84 7.80
CA GLU A 20 25.75 -20.30 9.13
C GLU A 20 24.65 -20.27 10.20
N GLY A 21 23.49 -19.67 9.90
CA GLY A 21 22.41 -19.45 10.84
C GLY A 21 22.48 -18.07 11.51
N LEU A 22 21.49 -17.75 12.33
CA LEU A 22 21.46 -16.51 13.12
C LEU A 22 21.40 -16.86 14.59
N ASN A 23 22.07 -16.05 15.42
CA ASN A 23 21.85 -16.11 16.85
C ASN A 23 20.51 -15.43 17.22
N GLU A 24 20.07 -15.57 18.48
CA GLU A 24 18.79 -15.03 18.93
C GLU A 24 18.70 -13.50 18.81
N ALA A 25 19.80 -12.79 19.09
CA ALA A 25 19.85 -11.33 18.99
C ALA A 25 19.70 -10.84 17.55
N GLU A 26 20.39 -11.49 16.60
CA GLU A 26 20.33 -11.21 15.18
C GLU A 26 18.96 -11.59 14.59
N LEU A 27 18.32 -12.63 15.13
CA LEU A 27 16.97 -13.02 14.73
C LEU A 27 15.95 -11.96 15.16
N ALA A 28 16.08 -11.43 16.38
CA ALA A 28 15.28 -10.31 16.87
C ALA A 28 15.52 -9.04 16.04
N GLU A 29 16.77 -8.71 15.73
CA GLU A 29 17.16 -7.58 14.87
C GLU A 29 16.53 -7.73 13.47
N GLN A 30 16.69 -8.90 12.84
CA GLN A 30 16.13 -9.18 11.52
C GLN A 30 14.61 -9.05 11.51
N LYS A 31 13.94 -9.51 12.57
CA LYS A 31 12.49 -9.42 12.70
C LYS A 31 12.03 -7.97 12.79
N ALA A 32 12.65 -7.18 13.67
CA ALA A 32 12.32 -5.76 13.83
C ALA A 32 12.52 -4.97 12.53
N LEU A 33 13.65 -5.16 11.86
CA LEU A 33 13.93 -4.50 10.58
C LEU A 33 12.94 -4.89 9.47
N ARG A 34 12.50 -6.16 9.45
CA ARG A 34 11.50 -6.62 8.47
C ARG A 34 10.12 -6.08 8.75
N GLU A 35 9.71 -5.99 10.01
CA GLU A 35 8.44 -5.39 10.39
C GLU A 35 8.39 -3.93 9.94
N GLU A 36 9.42 -3.15 10.26
CA GLU A 36 9.55 -1.74 9.84
C GLU A 36 9.51 -1.59 8.30
N TYR A 37 10.19 -2.47 7.57
CA TYR A 37 10.16 -2.47 6.10
C TYR A 37 8.75 -2.75 5.56
N ILE A 38 8.06 -3.77 6.08
CA ILE A 38 6.74 -4.19 5.62
C ILE A 38 5.70 -3.10 5.92
N GLU A 39 5.78 -2.43 7.07
CA GLU A 39 4.89 -1.33 7.41
C GLU A 39 5.04 -0.16 6.42
N ASN A 40 6.27 0.27 6.17
CA ASN A 40 6.58 1.31 5.19
C ASN A 40 6.11 0.94 3.77
N LEU A 41 6.32 -0.32 3.37
CA LEU A 41 5.88 -0.82 2.07
C LEU A 41 4.36 -0.81 1.95
N ARG A 42 3.65 -1.33 2.97
CA ARG A 42 2.18 -1.35 3.02
C ARG A 42 1.59 0.05 2.98
N PHE A 43 2.24 1.02 3.61
CA PHE A 43 1.81 2.42 3.56
C PHE A 43 1.91 2.98 2.13
N GLY A 44 3.05 2.81 1.47
CA GLY A 44 3.23 3.25 0.08
C GLY A 44 2.25 2.58 -0.88
N MET A 45 2.05 1.27 -0.72
CA MET A 45 1.13 0.49 -1.56
C MET A 45 -0.33 0.92 -1.36
N ARG A 46 -0.77 1.20 -0.12
CA ARG A 46 -2.12 1.73 0.13
C ARG A 46 -2.34 3.05 -0.61
N ASN A 47 -1.41 3.98 -0.50
CA ASN A 47 -1.52 5.27 -1.19
C ASN A 47 -1.61 5.10 -2.72
N HIS A 48 -0.85 4.15 -3.28
CA HIS A 48 -0.91 3.85 -4.70
C HIS A 48 -2.28 3.28 -5.10
N ILE A 49 -2.77 2.25 -4.40
CA ILE A 49 -4.07 1.62 -4.66
C ILE A 49 -5.21 2.62 -4.52
N GLU A 50 -5.15 3.48 -3.50
CA GLU A 50 -6.14 4.51 -3.25
C GLU A 50 -6.12 5.62 -4.31
N GLY A 51 -5.00 5.79 -5.03
CA GLY A 51 -4.85 6.79 -6.10
C GLY A 51 -5.29 6.33 -7.48
N ILE A 52 -5.40 5.03 -7.74
CA ILE A 52 -5.73 4.49 -9.08
C ILE A 52 -7.23 4.26 -9.27
N LYS A 53 -7.68 4.35 -10.52
CA LYS A 53 -9.01 3.92 -10.96
C LYS A 53 -8.82 2.68 -11.84
N VAL A 54 -9.57 1.62 -11.54
CA VAL A 54 -9.57 0.39 -12.33
C VAL A 54 -10.76 0.42 -13.27
N VAL A 55 -10.52 0.23 -14.56
CA VAL A 55 -11.55 0.11 -15.60
C VAL A 55 -11.37 -1.23 -16.31
N ASP A 56 -12.48 -1.85 -16.71
CA ASP A 56 -12.46 -3.04 -17.55
C ASP A 56 -12.31 -2.68 -19.04
N GLU A 57 -12.29 -3.71 -19.90
CA GLU A 57 -12.15 -3.56 -21.36
C GLU A 57 -13.33 -2.79 -21.98
N ASP A 58 -14.50 -2.87 -21.37
CA ASP A 58 -15.72 -2.15 -21.78
C ASP A 58 -15.76 -0.69 -21.27
N GLY A 59 -14.77 -0.28 -20.46
CA GLY A 59 -14.64 1.07 -19.93
C GLY A 59 -15.45 1.34 -18.64
N THR A 60 -16.01 0.31 -18.02
CA THR A 60 -16.76 0.40 -16.77
C THR A 60 -15.82 0.54 -15.56
N ASP A 61 -16.14 1.43 -14.60
CA ASP A 61 -15.35 1.58 -13.37
C ASP A 61 -15.59 0.41 -12.40
N VAL A 62 -14.70 -0.57 -12.47
CA VAL A 62 -14.67 -1.76 -11.61
C VAL A 62 -13.78 -1.57 -10.36
N THR A 63 -13.44 -0.34 -10.00
CA THR A 63 -12.71 -0.06 -8.75
C THR A 63 -13.51 -0.60 -7.55
N PRO A 64 -12.89 -1.34 -6.61
CA PRO A 64 -13.60 -1.87 -5.45
C PRO A 64 -14.27 -0.78 -4.59
N ASP A 65 -15.43 -1.09 -4.01
CA ASP A 65 -16.26 -0.12 -3.27
C ASP A 65 -15.53 0.50 -2.08
N LYS A 66 -14.70 -0.28 -1.38
CA LYS A 66 -13.87 0.24 -0.28
C LYS A 66 -12.95 1.37 -0.76
N VAL A 67 -12.35 1.22 -1.93
CA VAL A 67 -11.47 2.21 -2.53
C VAL A 67 -12.29 3.40 -3.07
N LYS A 68 -13.48 3.15 -3.63
CA LYS A 68 -14.44 4.20 -4.03
C LYS A 68 -14.81 5.11 -2.87
N ASN A 69 -15.11 4.55 -1.70
CA ASN A 69 -15.42 5.33 -0.50
C ASN A 69 -14.24 6.17 -0.03
N ILE A 70 -13.04 5.57 0.07
CA ILE A 70 -11.82 6.30 0.47
C ILE A 70 -11.54 7.46 -0.51
N GLN A 71 -11.68 7.22 -1.80
CA GLN A 71 -11.47 8.26 -2.82
C GLN A 71 -12.54 9.35 -2.76
N LYS A 72 -13.79 9.03 -2.42
CA LYS A 72 -14.86 10.01 -2.20
C LYS A 72 -14.52 10.92 -1.02
N ASP A 73 -14.09 10.35 0.10
CA ASP A 73 -13.70 11.09 1.31
C ASP A 73 -12.50 12.00 1.03
N ARG A 74 -11.54 11.50 0.25
CA ARG A 74 -10.35 12.25 -0.20
C ARG A 74 -10.59 13.16 -1.40
N LYS A 75 -11.83 13.24 -1.91
CA LYS A 75 -12.25 14.04 -3.08
C LYS A 75 -11.45 13.75 -4.36
N LEU A 76 -10.93 12.53 -4.51
CA LEU A 76 -10.20 12.08 -5.69
C LEU A 76 -11.16 11.73 -6.84
N HIS A 77 -10.67 11.84 -8.08
CA HIS A 77 -11.35 11.41 -9.31
C HIS A 77 -12.78 11.95 -9.50
N GLY A 78 -13.12 13.08 -8.87
CA GLY A 78 -14.46 13.66 -8.92
C GLY A 78 -15.57 12.77 -8.32
N ARG A 79 -15.22 11.71 -7.57
CA ARG A 79 -16.20 10.74 -7.02
C ARG A 79 -17.18 11.38 -6.02
N HIS A 80 -16.78 12.47 -5.38
CA HIS A 80 -17.67 13.26 -4.52
C HIS A 80 -18.77 14.00 -5.30
N LEU A 81 -18.58 14.27 -6.59
CA LEU A 81 -19.54 14.98 -7.44
C LEU A 81 -20.58 14.04 -8.09
N GLN A 82 -20.29 12.74 -8.22
CA GLN A 82 -21.25 11.77 -8.77
C GLN A 82 -22.59 11.79 -8.01
N HIS A 83 -22.57 11.98 -6.70
CA HIS A 83 -23.79 12.05 -5.90
C HIS A 83 -24.65 13.30 -6.21
N TYR A 84 -24.03 14.44 -6.53
CA TYR A 84 -24.75 15.68 -6.88
C TYR A 84 -25.51 15.56 -8.21
N PHE A 85 -24.96 14.85 -9.19
CA PHE A 85 -25.63 14.65 -10.48
C PHE A 85 -26.86 13.74 -10.39
N TYR A 86 -26.96 12.84 -9.40
CA TYR A 86 -28.14 12.01 -9.19
C TYR A 86 -29.28 12.72 -8.46
N GLN A 87 -28.95 13.65 -7.56
CA GLN A 87 -29.96 14.41 -6.81
C GLN A 87 -30.63 15.48 -7.68
N ASN A 88 -29.89 16.08 -8.63
CA ASN A 88 -30.38 17.16 -9.49
C ASN A 88 -30.91 16.69 -10.87
N LYS A 89 -31.06 15.38 -11.10
CA LYS A 89 -31.65 14.81 -12.34
C LYS A 89 -33.08 14.31 -12.17
N LYS A 90 -33.68 14.51 -10.99
CA LYS A 90 -35.05 14.11 -10.66
C LYS A 90 -36.03 15.29 -10.63
N ASP A 91 -35.57 16.49 -10.99
CA ASP A 91 -36.41 17.67 -11.26
C ASP A 91 -36.57 17.89 -12.77
#